data_AF-A0A7X3NQ29-F1
#
_entry.id   AF-A0A7X3NQ29-F1
#
_cell.length_a   1.000
_cell.length_b   1.000
_cell.length_c   1.000
_cell.angle_alpha   90.00
_cell.angle_beta   90.00
_cell.angle_gamma   90.00
#
_symmetry.space_group_name_H-M   'P 1'
#
loop_
_entity.id
_entity.type
_entity.pdbx_description
1 polymer ?
#
loop_
_entity_poly.entity_id
_entity_poly.type
_entity_poly.pdbx_seq_one_letter_code
_entity_poly.pdbx_strand_id
1 'polypeptide(L)'
;IMHNVHIFSKINKPVNKAQPKARRKMPLKAVQKAEGPVEVKCDVHGWMSAWISYVPHPYFAVTNEKGEFTLEDVPAGEYKLGYWHEACGTNSKAPVAVTVEAGGTITQDFTLKMK
;
A
#
# COMPACT_ATOMS: atom_id res chain seq x y z
N ILE A 1 -22.09 -15.83 3.95
CA ILE A 1 -22.30 -14.46 4.45
C ILE A 1 -22.13 -13.50 3.28
N MET A 2 -22.95 -12.47 3.19
CA MET A 2 -22.84 -11.41 2.16
C MET A 2 -21.86 -10.36 2.67
N HIS A 3 -20.96 -9.91 1.80
CA HIS A 3 -20.01 -8.84 2.13
C HIS A 3 -20.30 -7.60 1.29
N ASN A 4 -19.61 -6.52 1.62
CA ASN A 4 -19.54 -5.31 0.85
C ASN A 4 -18.06 -4.98 0.61
N VAL A 5 -17.73 -4.45 -0.57
CA VAL A 5 -16.41 -3.94 -0.92
C VAL A 5 -16.54 -2.43 -1.15
N HIS A 6 -16.10 -1.66 -0.16
CA HIS A 6 -16.06 -0.21 -0.22
C HIS A 6 -14.62 0.27 -0.29
N ILE A 7 -14.20 0.84 -1.43
CA ILE A 7 -12.87 1.42 -1.63
C ILE A 7 -13.00 2.94 -1.60
N PHE A 8 -12.40 3.56 -0.58
CA PHE A 8 -12.49 5.00 -0.30
C PHE A 8 -11.45 5.82 -1.07
N SER A 9 -11.34 5.55 -2.37
CA SER A 9 -10.45 6.28 -3.26
C SER A 9 -10.91 7.75 -3.41
N LYS A 10 -9.96 8.67 -3.33
CA LYS A 10 -10.11 10.11 -3.55
C LYS A 10 -9.63 10.53 -4.95
N ILE A 11 -8.67 9.80 -5.53
CA ILE A 11 -8.07 10.12 -6.83
C ILE A 11 -8.71 9.29 -7.95
N ASN A 12 -8.91 8.01 -7.71
CA ASN A 12 -9.55 7.09 -8.63
C ASN A 12 -11.06 7.01 -8.37
N LYS A 13 -11.79 6.25 -9.19
CA LYS A 13 -13.24 6.08 -9.00
C LYS A 13 -13.49 5.26 -7.72
N PRO A 14 -14.19 5.81 -6.70
CA PRO A 14 -14.54 5.04 -5.51
C PRO A 14 -15.45 3.87 -5.88
N VAL A 15 -15.36 2.80 -5.09
CA VAL A 15 -16.16 1.59 -5.27
C VAL A 15 -16.99 1.40 -4.02
N ASN A 16 -18.29 1.14 -4.18
CA ASN A 16 -19.12 0.58 -3.12
C ASN A 16 -20.01 -0.49 -3.77
N LYS A 17 -19.74 -1.78 -3.51
CA LYS A 17 -20.47 -2.88 -4.13
C LYS A 17 -20.72 -4.02 -3.14
N ALA A 18 -21.95 -4.50 -3.10
CA ALA A 18 -22.27 -5.75 -2.42
C ALA A 18 -21.63 -6.95 -3.15
N GLN A 19 -21.09 -7.88 -2.38
CA GLN A 19 -20.55 -9.17 -2.79
C GLN A 19 -21.37 -10.30 -2.15
N PRO A 20 -22.46 -10.75 -2.81
CA PRO A 20 -23.24 -11.90 -2.37
C PRO A 20 -22.43 -13.19 -2.39
N LYS A 21 -22.81 -14.18 -1.56
CA LYS A 21 -22.14 -15.50 -1.49
C LYS A 21 -22.03 -16.22 -2.85
N ALA A 22 -23.02 -16.06 -3.72
CA ALA A 22 -23.02 -16.64 -5.07
C ALA A 22 -21.96 -16.01 -6.00
N ARG A 23 -21.50 -14.78 -5.71
CA ARG A 23 -20.53 -14.05 -6.52
C ARG A 23 -19.16 -14.04 -5.84
N ARG A 24 -18.44 -15.14 -5.97
CA ARG A 24 -17.10 -15.30 -5.36
C ARG A 24 -16.05 -14.35 -5.92
N LYS A 25 -16.10 -14.05 -7.23
CA LYS A 25 -15.20 -13.11 -7.91
C LYS A 25 -15.99 -11.89 -8.36
N MET A 26 -15.47 -10.70 -8.04
CA MET A 26 -16.06 -9.44 -8.45
C MET A 26 -14.98 -8.55 -9.07
N PRO A 27 -14.80 -8.57 -10.40
CA PRO A 27 -13.84 -7.68 -11.03
C PRO A 27 -14.26 -6.23 -10.78
N LEU A 28 -13.31 -5.45 -10.31
CA LEU A 28 -13.43 -3.99 -10.18
C LEU A 28 -12.74 -3.35 -11.38
N LYS A 29 -13.12 -2.11 -11.70
CA LYS A 29 -12.43 -1.37 -12.77
C LYS A 29 -10.97 -1.17 -12.36
N ALA A 30 -10.08 -1.24 -13.34
CA ALA A 30 -8.67 -0.96 -13.13
C ALA A 30 -8.48 0.46 -12.56
N VAL A 31 -7.58 0.57 -11.60
CA VAL A 31 -7.11 1.85 -11.09
C VAL A 31 -6.11 2.44 -12.07
N GLN A 32 -6.21 3.74 -12.31
CA GLN A 32 -5.50 4.42 -13.39
C GLN A 32 -4.40 5.35 -12.88
N LYS A 33 -4.50 5.81 -11.64
CA LYS A 33 -3.60 6.80 -11.06
C LYS A 33 -2.99 6.28 -9.78
N ALA A 34 -1.73 6.64 -9.57
CA ALA A 34 -1.04 6.41 -8.31
C ALA A 34 -1.85 7.01 -7.16
N GLU A 35 -2.09 6.20 -6.14
CA GLU A 35 -2.87 6.58 -4.98
C GLU A 35 -2.63 5.56 -3.88
N GLY A 36 -2.30 6.01 -2.68
CA GLY A 36 -2.14 5.10 -1.56
C GLY A 36 -1.70 5.83 -0.30
N PRO A 37 -1.96 5.24 0.87
CA PRO A 37 -2.78 4.05 1.06
C PRO A 37 -4.28 4.40 1.03
N VAL A 38 -5.06 3.60 0.32
CA VAL A 38 -6.51 3.73 0.18
C VAL A 38 -7.18 2.72 1.09
N GLU A 39 -8.06 3.21 1.95
CA GLU A 39 -8.82 2.36 2.86
C GLU A 39 -9.87 1.55 2.09
N VAL A 40 -10.01 0.28 2.47
CA VAL A 40 -11.06 -0.62 2.02
C VAL A 40 -11.80 -1.16 3.22
N LYS A 41 -13.13 -1.07 3.23
CA LYS A 41 -13.96 -1.60 4.32
C LYS A 41 -15.12 -2.44 3.81
N CYS A 42 -15.62 -3.28 4.71
CA CYS A 42 -16.94 -3.86 4.59
C CYS A 42 -17.94 -3.05 5.42
N ASP A 43 -18.91 -2.40 4.75
CA ASP A 43 -19.96 -1.65 5.44
C ASP A 43 -20.91 -2.52 6.29
N VAL A 44 -20.84 -3.85 6.15
CA VAL A 44 -21.67 -4.83 6.88
C VAL A 44 -20.95 -5.41 8.10
N HIS A 45 -19.63 -5.54 8.04
CA HIS A 45 -18.83 -6.17 9.08
C HIS A 45 -17.70 -5.22 9.49
N GLY A 46 -17.91 -4.48 10.58
CA GLY A 46 -17.01 -3.39 10.99
C GLY A 46 -15.56 -3.80 11.28
N TRP A 47 -15.30 -5.09 11.48
CA TRP A 47 -13.95 -5.62 11.69
C TRP A 47 -13.18 -5.89 10.39
N MET A 48 -13.86 -5.87 9.24
CA MET A 48 -13.21 -6.15 7.95
C MET A 48 -12.70 -4.85 7.34
N SER A 49 -11.39 -4.65 7.44
CA SER A 49 -10.66 -3.59 6.78
C SER A 49 -9.47 -4.14 6.00
N ALA A 50 -9.04 -3.38 5.02
CA ALA A 50 -7.78 -3.58 4.31
C ALA A 50 -7.29 -2.22 3.79
N TRP A 51 -6.05 -2.21 3.32
CA TRP A 51 -5.44 -1.04 2.68
C TRP A 51 -4.86 -1.45 1.34
N ILE A 52 -5.01 -0.58 0.34
CA ILE A 52 -4.46 -0.80 -1.00
C ILE A 52 -3.67 0.43 -1.39
N SER A 53 -2.46 0.23 -1.90
CA SER A 53 -1.65 1.29 -2.52
C SER A 53 -1.42 0.96 -3.99
N TYR A 54 -1.68 1.94 -4.83
CA TYR A 54 -1.40 1.90 -6.26
C TYR A 54 -0.15 2.71 -6.52
N VAL A 55 0.93 2.02 -6.88
CA VAL A 55 2.25 2.57 -7.09
C VAL A 55 2.60 2.47 -8.59
N PRO A 56 3.08 3.53 -9.25
CA PRO A 56 3.30 3.55 -10.71
C PRO A 56 4.64 2.90 -11.12
N HIS A 57 5.30 2.19 -10.20
CA HIS A 57 6.58 1.53 -10.38
C HIS A 57 6.59 0.19 -9.62
N PRO A 58 7.45 -0.77 -9.99
CA PRO A 58 7.44 -2.10 -9.38
C PRO A 58 8.10 -2.15 -7.99
N TYR A 59 8.83 -1.10 -7.60
CA TYR A 59 9.59 -1.09 -6.35
C TYR A 59 8.71 -0.79 -5.14
N PHE A 60 8.14 -1.82 -4.53
CA PHE A 60 7.44 -1.77 -3.25
C PHE A 60 7.65 -3.08 -2.49
N ALA A 61 7.56 -3.03 -1.16
CA ALA A 61 7.64 -4.20 -0.31
C ALA A 61 6.63 -4.08 0.83
N VAL A 62 6.11 -5.22 1.27
CA VAL A 62 5.36 -5.34 2.52
C VAL A 62 6.30 -6.02 3.51
N THR A 63 6.45 -5.42 4.69
CA THR A 63 7.33 -5.98 5.72
C THR A 63 6.83 -7.35 6.18
N ASN A 64 7.77 -8.24 6.51
CA ASN A 64 7.45 -9.51 7.14
C ASN A 64 7.07 -9.33 8.63
N GLU A 65 6.83 -10.43 9.33
CA GLU A 65 6.45 -10.44 10.76
C GLU A 65 7.52 -9.84 11.68
N LYS A 66 8.78 -9.76 11.24
CA LYS A 66 9.89 -9.14 11.97
C LYS A 66 10.08 -7.66 11.63
N GLY A 67 9.28 -7.11 10.72
CA GLY A 67 9.42 -5.74 10.24
C GLY A 67 10.49 -5.56 9.15
N GLU A 68 11.03 -6.65 8.60
CA GLU A 68 12.07 -6.61 7.57
C GLU A 68 11.43 -6.47 6.18
N PHE A 69 12.09 -5.74 5.28
CA PHE A 69 11.68 -5.60 3.88
C PHE A 69 12.91 -5.70 2.97
N THR A 70 12.68 -6.07 1.71
CA THR A 70 13.72 -6.10 0.68
C THR A 70 13.13 -5.61 -0.63
N LEU A 71 13.87 -4.74 -1.31
CA LEU A 71 13.60 -4.28 -2.66
C LEU A 71 14.74 -4.75 -3.54
N GLU A 72 14.49 -5.74 -4.39
CA GLU A 72 15.46 -6.31 -5.30
C GLU A 72 15.45 -5.57 -6.65
N ASP A 73 16.54 -5.72 -7.41
CA ASP A 73 16.68 -5.19 -8.77
C ASP A 73 16.38 -3.69 -8.92
N VAL A 74 16.64 -2.90 -7.87
CA VAL A 74 16.52 -1.44 -7.92
C VAL A 74 17.67 -0.89 -8.78
N PRO A 75 17.39 -0.15 -9.87
CA PRO A 75 18.43 0.43 -10.71
C PRO A 75 19.31 1.40 -9.93
N ALA A 76 20.54 1.61 -10.41
CA ALA A 76 21.41 2.62 -9.81
C ALA A 76 20.80 4.01 -9.94
N GLY A 77 20.85 4.81 -8.88
CA GLY A 77 20.28 6.16 -8.86
C GLY A 77 19.98 6.68 -7.46
N GLU A 78 19.43 7.90 -7.43
CA GLU A 78 18.96 8.54 -6.19
C GLU A 78 17.44 8.41 -6.08
N TYR A 79 16.97 7.96 -4.91
CA TYR A 79 15.56 7.69 -4.64
C TYR A 79 15.11 8.31 -3.34
N LYS A 80 13.79 8.45 -3.21
CA LYS A 80 13.11 8.83 -1.97
C LYS A 80 12.35 7.63 -1.44
N LEU A 81 12.86 7.02 -0.37
CA LEU A 81 12.23 5.88 0.26
C LEU A 81 11.15 6.33 1.26
N GLY A 82 9.94 5.85 1.02
CA GLY A 82 8.77 6.10 1.86
C GLY A 82 8.29 4.84 2.56
N TYR A 83 7.67 5.00 3.73
CA TYR A 83 6.91 3.96 4.39
C TYR A 83 5.49 4.43 4.71
N TRP A 84 4.61 3.46 4.93
CA TRP A 84 3.35 3.69 5.62
C TRP A 84 3.03 2.50 6.52
N HIS A 85 2.43 2.80 7.67
CA HIS A 85 1.84 1.84 8.59
C HIS A 85 0.52 2.43 9.10
N GLU A 86 -0.50 1.60 9.28
CA GLU A 86 -1.84 2.04 9.72
C GLU A 86 -1.77 2.86 11.02
N ALA A 87 -1.10 2.28 12.01
CA ALA A 87 -1.02 2.79 13.36
C ALA A 87 0.02 3.93 13.51
N CYS A 88 1.10 3.90 12.71
CA CYS A 88 2.23 4.82 12.85
C CYS A 88 2.24 5.94 11.79
N GLY A 89 1.43 5.83 10.74
CA GLY A 89 1.40 6.77 9.63
C GLY A 89 2.51 6.58 8.62
N THR A 90 2.94 7.69 8.02
CA THR A 90 3.86 7.73 6.88
C THR A 90 4.86 8.84 7.05
N ASN A 91 6.05 8.66 6.46
CA ASN A 91 7.04 9.72 6.27
C ASN A 91 6.84 10.50 4.96
N SER A 92 5.68 10.46 4.30
CA SER A 92 5.47 11.12 3.00
C SER A 92 5.82 12.62 2.95
N LYS A 93 5.77 13.32 4.09
CA LYS A 93 6.19 14.72 4.21
C LYS A 93 7.72 14.91 4.21
N ALA A 94 8.47 13.91 4.67
CA ALA A 94 9.92 13.89 4.73
C ALA A 94 10.46 12.47 4.42
N PRO A 95 10.39 12.02 3.15
CA PRO A 95 10.96 10.74 2.75
C PRO A 95 12.47 10.69 2.95
N VAL A 96 13.03 9.50 3.15
CA VAL A 96 14.48 9.32 3.31
C VAL A 96 15.12 9.27 1.92
N ALA A 97 16.15 10.10 1.69
CA ALA A 97 16.95 10.03 0.47
C ALA A 97 17.90 8.82 0.56
N VAL A 98 17.94 8.02 -0.50
CA VAL A 98 18.81 6.85 -0.60
C VAL A 98 19.48 6.83 -1.96
N THR A 99 20.74 6.43 -2.01
CA THR A 99 21.51 6.30 -3.25
C THR A 99 21.86 4.83 -3.46
N VAL A 100 21.42 4.26 -4.56
CA VAL A 100 21.73 2.88 -4.95
C VAL A 100 22.86 2.93 -5.98
N GLU A 101 23.98 2.32 -5.65
CA GLU A 101 25.10 2.13 -6.58
C GLU A 101 24.87 0.91 -7.49
N ALA A 102 25.53 0.87 -8.66
CA ALA A 102 25.38 -0.24 -9.58
C ALA A 102 25.87 -1.56 -8.96
N GLY A 103 24.95 -2.53 -8.79
CA GLY A 103 25.22 -3.80 -8.12
C GLY A 103 25.42 -3.69 -6.60
N GLY A 104 25.20 -2.50 -6.03
CA GLY A 104 25.33 -2.25 -4.60
C GLY A 104 24.11 -2.70 -3.81
N THR A 105 24.31 -2.90 -2.51
CA THR A 105 23.23 -3.09 -1.53
C THR A 105 23.27 -1.96 -0.52
N ILE A 106 22.11 -1.42 -0.20
CA ILE A 106 21.95 -0.42 0.86
C ILE A 106 21.03 -0.95 1.94
N THR A 107 21.32 -0.59 3.19
CA THR A 107 20.44 -0.88 4.32
C THR A 107 19.87 0.43 4.84
N GLN A 108 18.55 0.50 4.95
CA GLN A 108 17.84 1.64 5.52
C GLN A 108 16.83 1.17 6.56
N ASP A 109 17.04 1.57 7.80
CA ASP A 109 16.13 1.27 8.90
C ASP A 109 15.11 2.40 9.12
N PHE A 110 13.92 2.03 9.59
CA PHE A 110 12.90 2.98 10.01
C PHE A 110 12.48 2.70 11.44
N THR A 111 12.52 3.72 12.29
CA THR A 111 11.89 3.68 13.61
C THR A 111 10.54 4.37 13.52
N LEU A 112 9.46 3.60 13.71
CA LEU A 112 8.09 4.09 13.62
C LEU A 112 7.58 4.43 15.02
N LYS A 113 6.93 5.60 15.16
CA LYS A 113 6.22 5.97 16.38
C LYS A 113 4.72 5.88 16.13
N MET A 114 4.03 5.29 17.10
CA MET A 114 2.58 5.33 17.15
C MET A 114 2.10 6.79 17.12
N LYS A 115 1.05 7.04 16.34
CA LYS A 115 0.33 8.32 16.36
C LYS A 115 -0.43 8.51 17.66
#